data_AF-A0A3D2XAE1-F1
#
_entry.id   AF-A0A3D2XAE1-F1
#
_cell.length_a   1.000
_cell.length_b   1.000
_cell.length_c   1.000
_cell.angle_alpha   90.00
_cell.angle_beta   90.00
_cell.angle_gamma   90.00
#
_symmetry.space_group_name_H-M   'P 1'
#
loop_
_entity.id
_entity.type
_entity.pdbx_description
1 polymer ?
#
loop_
_entity_poly.entity_id
_entity_poly.type
_entity_poly.pdbx_seq_one_letter_code
_entity_poly.pdbx_strand_id
1 'polypeptide(L)'
;MSKIKYAIIGNGYRAMAFLRVGLALPDQFEITSVLFRNPEKASEFSKVYNIPTSLTIKDCLSTKPDFVVIAIGRDANADMITKLIPYDIPMLVETPPAVEYDVLIKLWNNVKANNSKIQIAEQYFLQPMYQAKLRVLEKNILGEVSNLNISWAHDYHGVSLMRKLLNVGFETAQIYGKNYQFPVVVTDSRYGIRTDGDIISVNRARYTFEFESGKIAFYDFASDVQYRSKIRTRHLNIQGARGEIDDLMVRSLTSDNHPLVQTFEITEDINTLSTYSINLGNECLYTNPLYYARSEERR
;
A
#
# COMPACT_ATOMS: atom_id res chain seq x y z
N MET A 1 -16.31 15.49 -17.54
CA MET A 1 -14.83 15.61 -17.58
C MET A 1 -14.32 14.62 -18.61
N SER A 2 -13.22 14.91 -19.31
CA SER A 2 -12.56 13.90 -20.15
C SER A 2 -12.02 12.77 -19.27
N LYS A 3 -11.99 11.53 -19.79
CA LYS A 3 -11.38 10.39 -19.09
C LYS A 3 -9.90 10.64 -18.87
N ILE A 4 -9.38 10.18 -17.75
CA ILE A 4 -7.96 10.18 -17.45
C ILE A 4 -7.32 9.00 -18.19
N LYS A 5 -6.36 9.30 -19.06
CA LYS A 5 -5.68 8.33 -19.91
C LYS A 5 -4.40 7.85 -19.25
N TYR A 6 -4.18 6.54 -19.18
CA TYR A 6 -2.91 6.01 -18.72
C TYR A 6 -2.46 4.79 -19.49
N ALA A 7 -1.14 4.63 -19.56
CA ALA A 7 -0.53 3.42 -20.09
C ALA A 7 0.15 2.63 -18.96
N ILE A 8 0.18 1.30 -19.09
CA ILE A 8 0.77 0.42 -18.09
C ILE A 8 2.08 -0.15 -18.63
N ILE A 9 3.15 -0.01 -17.86
CA ILE A 9 4.45 -0.61 -18.12
C ILE A 9 4.60 -1.82 -17.20
N GLY A 10 4.51 -3.01 -17.79
CA GLY A 10 4.52 -4.28 -17.07
C GLY A 10 3.23 -5.08 -17.27
N ASN A 11 3.33 -6.38 -17.05
CA ASN A 11 2.23 -7.34 -17.23
C ASN A 11 2.18 -8.39 -16.10
N GLY A 12 2.81 -8.08 -14.96
CA GLY A 12 2.79 -8.94 -13.77
C GLY A 12 1.54 -8.72 -12.91
N TYR A 13 1.46 -9.42 -11.79
CA TYR A 13 0.31 -9.38 -10.87
C TYR A 13 -0.11 -7.95 -10.46
N ARG A 14 0.86 -7.06 -10.20
CA ARG A 14 0.59 -5.65 -9.85
C ARG A 14 0.08 -4.84 -11.03
N ALA A 15 0.65 -5.02 -12.22
CA ALA A 15 0.14 -4.39 -13.44
C ALA A 15 -1.33 -4.77 -13.69
N MET A 16 -1.69 -6.04 -13.46
CA MET A 16 -3.07 -6.51 -13.56
C MET A 16 -4.00 -5.86 -12.53
N ALA A 17 -3.50 -5.43 -11.37
CA ALA A 17 -4.30 -4.66 -10.42
C ALA A 17 -4.66 -3.28 -10.97
N PHE A 18 -3.71 -2.57 -11.58
CA PHE A 18 -4.00 -1.28 -12.24
C PHE A 18 -4.88 -1.44 -13.48
N LEU A 19 -4.74 -2.54 -14.24
CA LEU A 19 -5.65 -2.88 -15.33
C LEU A 19 -7.10 -3.00 -14.82
N ARG A 20 -7.31 -3.79 -13.75
CA ARG A 20 -8.63 -3.99 -13.16
C ARG A 20 -9.28 -2.70 -12.68
N VAL A 21 -8.50 -1.75 -12.15
CA VAL A 21 -9.03 -0.43 -11.76
C VAL A 21 -9.59 0.31 -12.97
N GLY A 22 -8.86 0.38 -14.09
CA GLY A 22 -9.34 1.06 -15.29
C GLY A 22 -10.56 0.38 -15.91
N LEU A 23 -10.61 -0.95 -15.88
CA LEU A 23 -11.76 -1.72 -16.35
C LEU A 23 -12.99 -1.56 -15.44
N ALA A 24 -12.80 -1.43 -14.12
CA ALA A 24 -13.88 -1.24 -13.16
C ALA A 24 -14.44 0.20 -13.15
N LEU A 25 -13.67 1.16 -13.68
CA LEU A 25 -14.01 2.59 -13.70
C LEU A 25 -13.88 3.19 -15.11
N PRO A 26 -14.57 2.62 -16.11
CA PRO A 26 -14.40 3.00 -17.51
C PRO A 26 -14.87 4.43 -17.82
N ASP A 27 -15.75 5.00 -16.99
CA ASP A 27 -16.21 6.39 -17.15
C ASP A 27 -15.17 7.41 -16.65
N GLN A 28 -14.22 6.98 -15.81
CA GLN A 28 -13.17 7.83 -15.27
C GLN A 28 -11.84 7.62 -15.98
N PHE A 29 -11.57 6.39 -16.43
CA PHE A 29 -10.26 5.99 -16.93
C PHE A 29 -10.30 5.38 -18.34
N GLU A 30 -9.22 5.59 -19.08
CA GLU A 30 -8.93 4.95 -20.35
C GLU A 30 -7.51 4.39 -20.33
N ILE A 31 -7.37 3.08 -20.57
CA ILE A 31 -6.07 2.43 -20.71
C ILE A 31 -5.64 2.54 -22.17
N THR A 32 -4.66 3.40 -22.46
CA THR A 32 -4.28 3.71 -23.85
C THR A 32 -3.36 2.66 -24.45
N SER A 33 -2.52 2.03 -23.63
CA SER A 33 -1.65 0.93 -24.03
C SER A 33 -1.10 0.16 -22.82
N VAL A 34 -0.76 -1.11 -23.02
CA VAL A 34 0.10 -1.88 -22.12
C VAL A 34 1.40 -2.24 -22.83
N LEU A 35 2.54 -1.88 -22.24
CA LEU A 35 3.86 -2.14 -22.77
C LEU A 35 4.33 -3.57 -22.43
N PHE A 36 4.62 -4.33 -23.48
CA PHE A 36 5.17 -5.68 -23.41
C PHE A 36 6.58 -5.72 -24.00
N ARG A 37 7.39 -6.68 -23.55
CA ARG A 37 8.68 -7.01 -24.19
C ARG A 37 8.55 -8.14 -25.22
N ASN A 38 7.55 -9.00 -25.07
CA ASN A 38 7.33 -10.17 -25.92
C ASN A 38 6.08 -9.91 -26.80
N PRO A 39 6.22 -9.96 -28.14
CA PRO A 39 5.12 -9.71 -29.08
C PRO A 39 3.95 -10.71 -28.99
N GLU A 40 4.23 -11.99 -28.72
CA GLU A 40 3.20 -13.03 -28.60
C GLU A 40 2.31 -12.75 -27.39
N LYS A 41 2.93 -12.47 -26.22
CA LYS A 41 2.20 -12.07 -25.01
C LYS A 41 1.40 -10.78 -25.19
N ALA A 42 1.93 -9.84 -25.97
CA ALA A 42 1.24 -8.60 -26.30
C ALA A 42 -0.03 -8.85 -27.14
N SER A 43 0.06 -9.76 -28.11
CA SER A 43 -1.06 -10.18 -28.96
C SER A 43 -2.13 -10.93 -28.17
N GLU A 44 -1.72 -11.89 -27.34
CA GLU A 44 -2.63 -12.62 -26.44
C GLU A 44 -3.38 -11.69 -25.50
N PHE A 45 -2.66 -10.78 -24.83
CA PHE A 45 -3.26 -9.80 -23.93
C PHE A 45 -4.29 -8.92 -24.64
N SER A 46 -3.94 -8.40 -25.83
CA SER A 46 -4.84 -7.53 -26.58
C SER A 46 -6.11 -8.25 -26.99
N LYS A 47 -6.03 -9.53 -27.39
CA LYS A 47 -7.20 -10.36 -27.70
C LYS A 47 -8.12 -10.58 -26.50
N VAL A 48 -7.54 -10.80 -25.32
CA VAL A 48 -8.31 -11.10 -24.09
C VAL A 48 -9.00 -9.87 -23.55
N TYR A 49 -8.28 -8.75 -23.45
CA TYR A 49 -8.78 -7.54 -22.78
C TYR A 49 -9.31 -6.46 -23.73
N ASN A 50 -9.15 -6.65 -25.04
CA ASN A 50 -9.48 -5.65 -26.07
C ASN A 50 -8.82 -4.28 -25.80
N ILE A 51 -7.57 -4.31 -25.32
CA ILE A 51 -6.76 -3.13 -25.00
C ILE A 51 -5.53 -3.10 -25.92
N PRO A 52 -5.14 -1.94 -26.48
CA PRO A 52 -3.93 -1.81 -27.28
C PRO A 52 -2.67 -2.21 -26.51
N THR A 53 -1.71 -2.79 -27.21
CA THR A 53 -0.40 -3.10 -26.64
C THR A 53 0.72 -2.44 -27.44
N SER A 54 1.84 -2.18 -26.77
CA SER A 54 3.03 -1.58 -27.38
C SER A 54 4.25 -2.44 -27.07
N LEU A 55 5.27 -2.34 -27.93
CA LEU A 55 6.55 -3.07 -27.75
C LEU A 55 7.70 -2.15 -27.37
N THR A 56 7.55 -0.83 -27.57
CA THR A 56 8.53 0.18 -27.19
C THR A 56 7.90 1.29 -26.36
N ILE A 57 8.73 2.00 -25.58
CA ILE A 57 8.30 3.18 -24.82
C ILE A 57 7.72 4.23 -25.77
N LYS A 58 8.34 4.44 -26.95
CA LYS A 58 7.88 5.43 -27.92
C LYS A 58 6.48 5.10 -28.43
N ASP A 59 6.21 3.84 -28.79
CA ASP A 59 4.89 3.43 -29.25
C ASP A 59 3.86 3.57 -28.13
N CYS A 60 4.23 3.19 -26.90
CA CYS A 60 3.38 3.33 -25.72
C CYS A 60 2.99 4.79 -25.49
N LEU A 61 3.95 5.71 -25.55
CA LEU A 61 3.72 7.15 -25.37
C LEU A 61 3.04 7.81 -26.58
N SER A 62 3.16 7.25 -27.79
CA SER A 62 2.46 7.75 -28.97
C SER A 62 0.93 7.69 -28.83
N THR A 63 0.42 6.86 -27.92
CA THR A 63 -0.99 6.78 -27.55
C THR A 63 -1.48 7.96 -26.70
N LYS A 64 -0.57 8.89 -26.34
CA LYS A 64 -0.82 10.10 -25.55
C LYS A 64 -1.50 9.83 -24.19
N PRO A 65 -0.91 8.98 -23.32
CA PRO A 65 -1.39 8.86 -21.95
C PRO A 65 -1.12 10.16 -21.17
N ASP A 66 -1.97 10.47 -20.18
CA ASP A 66 -1.75 11.58 -19.24
C ASP A 66 -0.66 11.23 -18.22
N PHE A 67 -0.49 9.94 -17.91
CA PHE A 67 0.58 9.40 -17.08
C PHE A 67 0.84 7.93 -17.39
N VAL A 68 2.00 7.42 -16.95
CA VAL A 68 2.32 5.98 -17.04
C VAL A 68 2.36 5.32 -15.67
N VAL A 69 1.83 4.10 -15.61
CA VAL A 69 1.98 3.22 -14.45
C VAL A 69 3.20 2.33 -14.67
N ILE A 70 4.18 2.37 -13.76
CA ILE A 70 5.33 1.47 -13.76
C ILE A 70 5.06 0.36 -12.75
N ALA A 71 4.70 -0.84 -13.22
CA ALA A 71 4.38 -2.01 -12.40
C ALA A 71 5.17 -3.25 -12.87
N ILE A 72 6.50 -3.14 -12.82
CA ILE A 72 7.47 -4.16 -13.19
C ILE A 72 8.18 -4.74 -11.95
N GLY A 73 9.12 -5.66 -12.15
CA GLY A 73 9.95 -6.17 -11.05
C GLY A 73 10.72 -5.03 -10.37
N ARG A 74 10.78 -5.05 -9.03
CA ARG A 74 11.34 -3.96 -8.20
C ARG A 74 12.74 -3.52 -8.61
N ASP A 75 13.59 -4.46 -9.04
CA ASP A 75 14.97 -4.19 -9.42
C ASP A 75 15.07 -3.38 -10.73
N ALA A 76 13.99 -3.33 -11.52
CA ALA A 76 13.93 -2.61 -12.80
C ALA A 76 13.26 -1.23 -12.70
N ASN A 77 12.69 -0.86 -11.54
CA ASN A 77 11.93 0.39 -11.40
C ASN A 77 12.82 1.62 -11.62
N ALA A 78 13.98 1.70 -10.96
CA ALA A 78 14.89 2.85 -11.06
C ALA A 78 15.37 3.10 -12.50
N ASP A 79 15.70 2.03 -13.22
CA ASP A 79 16.11 2.10 -14.62
C ASP A 79 14.97 2.57 -15.53
N MET A 80 13.75 2.07 -15.31
CA MET A 80 12.59 2.46 -16.11
C MET A 80 12.22 3.93 -15.86
N ILE A 81 12.22 4.38 -14.61
CA ILE A 81 12.00 5.80 -14.27
C ILE A 81 13.04 6.67 -14.99
N THR A 82 14.32 6.31 -14.89
CA THR A 82 15.41 7.05 -15.54
C THR A 82 15.24 7.13 -17.05
N LYS A 83 14.76 6.06 -17.70
CA LYS A 83 14.46 6.03 -19.14
C LYS A 83 13.27 6.89 -19.54
N LEU A 84 12.33 7.14 -18.63
CA LEU A 84 11.11 7.91 -18.89
C LEU A 84 11.28 9.40 -18.61
N ILE A 85 12.25 9.80 -17.78
CA ILE A 85 12.56 11.21 -17.48
C ILE A 85 12.67 12.09 -18.75
N PRO A 86 13.40 11.70 -19.82
CA PRO A 86 13.51 12.52 -21.03
C PRO A 86 12.20 12.74 -21.80
N TYR A 87 11.15 11.97 -21.49
CA TYR A 87 9.84 12.09 -22.15
C TYR A 87 8.88 13.04 -21.42
N ASP A 88 9.25 13.57 -20.25
CA ASP A 88 8.44 14.50 -19.44
C ASP A 88 7.01 14.01 -19.16
N ILE A 89 6.84 12.69 -18.99
CA ILE A 89 5.56 12.06 -18.68
C ILE A 89 5.43 11.83 -17.17
N PRO A 90 4.29 12.17 -16.53
CA PRO A 90 4.06 11.82 -15.14
C PRO A 90 4.07 10.30 -14.91
N MET A 91 4.62 9.87 -13.79
CA MET A 91 4.83 8.45 -13.47
C MET A 91 4.17 8.07 -12.15
N LEU A 92 3.30 7.06 -12.16
CA LEU A 92 2.85 6.34 -10.96
C LEU A 92 3.65 5.04 -10.86
N VAL A 93 4.49 4.90 -9.84
CA VAL A 93 5.46 3.79 -9.74
C VAL A 93 5.09 2.86 -8.60
N GLU A 94 5.01 1.57 -8.87
CA GLU A 94 4.92 0.56 -7.83
C GLU A 94 6.09 0.61 -6.86
N THR A 95 5.83 0.16 -5.65
CA THR A 95 6.83 0.17 -4.59
C THR A 95 7.78 -1.02 -4.67
N PRO A 96 9.06 -0.87 -4.28
CA PRO A 96 9.78 0.39 -4.05
C PRO A 96 10.32 0.99 -5.38
N PRO A 97 10.60 2.30 -5.45
CA PRO A 97 11.19 2.92 -6.64
C PRO A 97 12.65 2.49 -6.90
N ALA A 98 13.37 2.11 -5.86
CA ALA A 98 14.70 1.52 -5.91
C ALA A 98 14.90 0.65 -4.66
N VAL A 99 15.73 -0.40 -4.77
CA VAL A 99 16.01 -1.32 -3.65
C VAL A 99 17.20 -0.83 -2.82
N GLU A 100 18.29 -0.46 -3.49
CA GLU A 100 19.53 -0.01 -2.84
C GLU A 100 19.48 1.47 -2.50
N TYR A 101 20.00 1.83 -1.33
CA TYR A 101 20.00 3.21 -0.83
C TYR A 101 20.70 4.19 -1.79
N ASP A 102 21.91 3.86 -2.26
CA ASP A 102 22.67 4.72 -3.17
C ASP A 102 21.96 4.91 -4.50
N VAL A 103 21.25 3.89 -4.99
CA VAL A 103 20.44 3.97 -6.21
C VAL A 103 19.24 4.89 -5.98
N LEU A 104 18.59 4.79 -4.83
CA LEU A 104 17.47 5.66 -4.46
C LEU A 104 17.90 7.14 -4.39
N ILE A 105 19.05 7.44 -3.79
CA ILE A 105 19.59 8.81 -3.71
C ILE A 105 19.93 9.35 -5.10
N LYS A 106 20.60 8.56 -5.94
CA LYS A 106 20.90 8.93 -7.34
C LYS A 106 19.62 9.19 -8.13
N LEU A 107 18.63 8.31 -8.01
CA LEU A 107 17.34 8.44 -8.67
C LEU A 107 16.62 9.71 -8.23
N TRP A 108 16.59 10.00 -6.93
CA TRP A 108 15.97 11.20 -6.36
C TRP A 108 16.60 12.49 -6.88
N ASN A 109 17.93 12.55 -6.93
CA ASN A 109 18.65 13.69 -7.48
C ASN A 109 18.34 13.89 -8.97
N ASN A 110 18.26 12.79 -9.74
CA ASN A 110 17.91 12.85 -11.16
C ASN A 110 16.48 13.36 -11.39
N VAL A 111 15.51 12.85 -10.62
CA VAL A 111 14.10 13.30 -10.66
C VAL A 111 14.00 14.79 -10.36
N LYS A 112 14.70 15.28 -9.31
CA LYS A 112 14.71 16.71 -8.98
C LYS A 112 15.33 17.56 -10.08
N ALA A 113 16.49 17.16 -10.60
CA ALA A 113 17.22 17.92 -11.60
C ALA A 113 16.41 18.13 -12.89
N ASN A 114 15.52 17.18 -13.22
CA ASN A 114 14.66 17.23 -14.40
C ASN A 114 13.22 17.67 -14.08
N ASN A 115 12.92 18.07 -12.84
CA ASN A 115 11.57 18.44 -12.38
C ASN A 115 10.49 17.39 -12.74
N SER A 116 10.86 16.11 -12.74
CA SER A 116 9.99 15.03 -13.21
C SER A 116 8.89 14.74 -12.20
N LYS A 117 7.65 14.58 -12.69
CA LYS A 117 6.49 14.27 -11.85
C LYS A 117 6.43 12.77 -11.56
N ILE A 118 6.72 12.38 -10.32
CA ILE A 118 6.67 10.99 -9.87
C ILE A 118 5.80 10.86 -8.61
N GLN A 119 4.97 9.83 -8.58
CA GLN A 119 4.25 9.39 -7.40
C GLN A 119 4.54 7.92 -7.14
N ILE A 120 4.91 7.58 -5.91
CA ILE A 120 5.10 6.21 -5.48
C ILE A 120 3.75 5.65 -4.99
N ALA A 121 3.34 4.51 -5.51
CA ALA A 121 2.07 3.85 -5.23
C ALA A 121 2.09 3.13 -3.88
N GLU A 122 2.32 3.87 -2.79
CA GLU A 122 2.20 3.37 -1.42
C GLU A 122 0.73 3.39 -0.98
N GLN A 123 0.11 2.21 -0.89
CA GLN A 123 -1.33 2.08 -0.70
C GLN A 123 -1.80 1.80 0.74
N TYR A 124 -0.93 1.41 1.67
CA TYR A 124 -1.41 0.82 2.93
C TYR A 124 -2.19 1.80 3.80
N PHE A 125 -1.75 3.05 3.90
CA PHE A 125 -2.44 4.09 4.67
C PHE A 125 -3.78 4.51 4.05
N LEU A 126 -4.03 4.17 2.77
CA LEU A 126 -5.28 4.43 2.06
C LEU A 126 -6.32 3.32 2.27
N GLN A 127 -5.95 2.20 2.91
CA GLN A 127 -6.92 1.15 3.19
C GLN A 127 -7.98 1.64 4.19
N PRO A 128 -9.25 1.20 4.07
CA PRO A 128 -10.37 1.69 4.87
C PRO A 128 -10.08 1.78 6.36
N MET A 129 -9.55 0.71 6.95
CA MET A 129 -9.26 0.65 8.39
C MET A 129 -8.16 1.62 8.81
N TYR A 130 -7.15 1.87 7.97
CA TYR A 130 -6.10 2.84 8.28
C TYR A 130 -6.59 4.28 8.11
N GLN A 131 -7.45 4.55 7.13
CA GLN A 131 -8.12 5.84 6.99
C GLN A 131 -9.00 6.14 8.20
N ALA A 132 -9.80 5.17 8.67
CA ALA A 132 -10.60 5.32 9.88
C ALA A 132 -9.74 5.58 11.13
N LYS A 133 -8.64 4.84 11.30
CA LYS A 133 -7.69 5.05 12.40
C LYS A 133 -7.03 6.43 12.32
N LEU A 134 -6.57 6.85 11.15
CA LEU A 134 -6.02 8.20 10.94
C LEU A 134 -7.07 9.27 11.29
N ARG A 135 -8.34 9.07 10.94
CA ARG A 135 -9.43 9.97 11.31
C ARG A 135 -9.61 10.10 12.82
N VAL A 136 -9.45 9.02 13.59
CA VAL A 136 -9.43 9.06 15.07
C VAL A 136 -8.28 9.94 15.58
N LEU A 137 -7.09 9.82 14.98
CA LEU A 137 -5.93 10.61 15.36
C LEU A 137 -6.10 12.10 15.01
N GLU A 138 -6.63 12.41 13.81
CA GLU A 138 -6.95 13.78 13.37
C GLU A 138 -7.97 14.46 14.28
N LYS A 139 -8.91 13.69 14.83
CA LYS A 139 -9.90 14.16 15.81
C LYS A 139 -9.34 14.32 17.21
N ASN A 140 -8.06 14.01 17.43
CA ASN A 140 -7.36 14.11 18.71
C ASN A 140 -8.02 13.29 19.83
N ILE A 141 -8.69 12.18 19.49
CA ILE A 141 -9.40 11.32 20.45
C ILE A 141 -8.42 10.70 21.46
N LEU A 142 -7.21 10.34 21.01
CA LEU A 142 -6.17 9.75 21.85
C LEU A 142 -5.26 10.79 22.53
N GLY A 143 -5.47 12.08 22.30
CA GLY A 143 -4.46 13.10 22.58
C GLY A 143 -3.21 12.92 21.71
N GLU A 144 -2.08 13.48 22.17
CA GLU A 144 -0.80 13.32 21.48
C GLU A 144 -0.35 11.86 21.49
N VAL A 145 -0.21 11.27 20.30
CA VAL A 145 0.31 9.91 20.10
C VAL A 145 1.82 9.91 20.35
N SER A 146 2.25 9.06 21.28
CA SER A 146 3.66 8.94 21.68
C SER A 146 4.32 7.68 21.13
N ASN A 147 3.57 6.58 20.98
CA ASN A 147 4.14 5.33 20.52
C ASN A 147 3.14 4.42 19.80
N LEU A 148 3.66 3.43 19.08
CA LEU A 148 2.87 2.36 18.50
C LEU A 148 3.63 1.03 18.44
N ASN A 149 2.87 -0.07 18.42
CA ASN A 149 3.34 -1.41 18.07
C ASN A 149 2.67 -1.84 16.76
N ILE A 150 3.43 -2.36 15.81
CA ILE A 150 2.89 -2.78 14.51
C ILE A 150 3.48 -4.12 14.07
N SER A 151 2.60 -5.07 13.72
CA SER A 151 2.95 -6.34 13.08
C SER A 151 2.28 -6.55 11.74
N TRP A 152 2.17 -5.45 11.00
CA TRP A 152 1.61 -5.40 9.66
C TRP A 152 2.46 -4.53 8.76
N ALA A 153 2.42 -4.85 7.47
CA ALA A 153 3.15 -4.16 6.41
C ALA A 153 4.67 -4.42 6.45
N HIS A 154 5.20 -5.13 5.44
CA HIS A 154 6.64 -5.40 5.35
C HIS A 154 7.44 -4.15 5.00
N ASP A 155 8.67 -4.09 5.48
CA ASP A 155 9.73 -3.17 5.09
C ASP A 155 9.26 -1.71 5.01
N TYR A 156 9.42 -1.07 3.84
CA TYR A 156 9.09 0.33 3.60
C TYR A 156 7.59 0.64 3.78
N HIS A 157 6.70 -0.34 3.60
CA HIS A 157 5.27 -0.15 3.88
C HIS A 157 5.02 0.01 5.39
N GLY A 158 5.72 -0.77 6.20
CA GLY A 158 5.74 -0.62 7.66
C GLY A 158 6.23 0.76 8.04
N VAL A 159 7.37 1.20 7.49
CA VAL A 159 7.92 2.55 7.74
C VAL A 159 6.95 3.66 7.36
N SER A 160 6.27 3.54 6.21
CA SER A 160 5.25 4.50 5.77
C SER A 160 4.08 4.60 6.75
N LEU A 161 3.53 3.45 7.19
CA LEU A 161 2.46 3.42 8.19
C LEU A 161 2.91 4.01 9.54
N MET A 162 4.09 3.61 10.04
CA MET A 162 4.62 4.11 11.31
C MET A 162 4.72 5.63 11.30
N ARG A 163 5.30 6.20 10.23
CA ARG A 163 5.46 7.65 10.09
C ARG A 163 4.13 8.39 10.01
N LYS A 164 3.14 7.82 9.31
CA LYS A 164 1.79 8.40 9.21
C LYS A 164 1.04 8.36 10.53
N LEU A 165 1.06 7.22 11.23
CA LEU A 165 0.33 7.04 12.49
C LEU A 165 0.95 7.81 13.66
N LEU A 166 2.27 7.99 13.68
CA LEU A 166 2.94 8.84 14.68
C LEU A 166 2.91 10.34 14.31
N ASN A 167 2.53 10.68 13.07
CA ASN A 167 2.61 12.03 12.53
C ASN A 167 4.01 12.67 12.71
N VAL A 168 5.05 11.96 12.26
CA VAL A 168 6.47 12.38 12.37
C VAL A 168 7.06 12.84 11.03
N GLY A 169 6.30 12.80 9.94
CA GLY A 169 6.78 13.23 8.62
C GLY A 169 8.10 12.56 8.21
N PHE A 170 9.11 13.39 7.88
CA PHE A 170 10.46 12.97 7.45
C PHE A 170 11.51 13.01 8.55
N GLU A 171 11.10 13.09 9.81
CA GLU A 171 11.98 13.13 10.96
C GLU A 171 13.00 11.99 10.97
N THR A 172 14.22 12.27 11.41
CA THR A 172 15.27 11.27 11.56
C THR A 172 14.84 10.24 12.61
N ALA A 173 15.23 9.00 12.41
CA ALA A 173 15.02 7.95 13.40
C ALA A 173 16.32 7.18 13.65
N GLN A 174 16.61 6.90 14.92
CA GLN A 174 17.55 5.85 15.27
C GLN A 174 16.81 4.51 15.21
N ILE A 175 17.39 3.53 14.51
CA ILE A 175 16.80 2.21 14.32
C ILE A 175 17.75 1.17 14.87
N TYR A 176 17.25 0.32 15.77
CA TYR A 176 18.02 -0.80 16.31
C TYR A 176 17.10 -1.99 16.57
N GLY A 177 17.68 -3.18 16.56
CA GLY A 177 16.93 -4.42 16.68
C GLY A 177 17.68 -5.59 16.08
N LYS A 178 16.97 -6.69 15.86
CA LYS A 178 17.55 -7.90 15.28
C LYS A 178 16.51 -8.73 14.54
N ASN A 179 17.02 -9.56 13.65
CA ASN A 179 16.24 -10.62 13.02
C ASN A 179 16.35 -11.89 13.85
N TYR A 180 15.22 -12.57 13.98
CA TYR A 180 15.10 -13.89 14.59
C TYR A 180 14.66 -14.90 13.55
N GLN A 181 14.78 -16.19 13.87
CA GLN A 181 14.23 -17.27 13.07
C GLN A 181 13.39 -18.21 13.93
N PHE A 182 12.22 -18.58 13.43
CA PHE A 182 11.31 -19.49 14.13
C PHE A 182 10.64 -20.45 13.14
N PRO A 183 10.38 -21.71 13.52
CA PRO A 183 9.59 -22.62 12.70
C PRO A 183 8.11 -22.22 12.68
N VAL A 184 7.49 -22.26 11.50
CA VAL A 184 6.06 -21.97 11.31
C VAL A 184 5.47 -22.93 10.28
N VAL A 185 4.30 -23.48 10.58
CA VAL A 185 3.49 -24.24 9.61
C VAL A 185 2.91 -23.29 8.57
N VAL A 186 3.11 -23.58 7.29
CA VAL A 186 2.51 -22.83 6.19
C VAL A 186 1.05 -23.21 6.06
N THR A 187 0.16 -22.22 6.11
CA THR A 187 -1.30 -22.44 6.08
C THR A 187 -2.00 -21.75 4.91
N ASP A 188 -1.28 -20.91 4.17
CA ASP A 188 -1.82 -20.17 3.03
C ASP A 188 -0.68 -19.77 2.08
N SER A 189 -1.02 -19.47 0.83
CA SER A 189 -0.07 -19.08 -0.22
C SER A 189 -0.69 -18.06 -1.17
N ARG A 190 0.01 -17.71 -2.24
CA ARG A 190 -0.59 -16.90 -3.32
C ARG A 190 -1.61 -17.70 -4.14
N TYR A 191 -1.60 -19.02 -4.03
CA TYR A 191 -2.42 -19.94 -4.80
C TYR A 191 -3.55 -20.57 -3.96
N GLY A 192 -3.69 -20.15 -2.70
CA GLY A 192 -4.72 -20.61 -1.79
C GLY A 192 -4.19 -21.30 -0.53
N ILE A 193 -5.14 -21.81 0.25
CA ILE A 193 -4.93 -22.48 1.54
C ILE A 193 -4.04 -23.71 1.36
N ARG A 194 -3.12 -23.92 2.32
CA ARG A 194 -2.27 -25.12 2.40
C ARG A 194 -2.62 -25.92 3.65
N THR A 195 -2.65 -27.24 3.51
CA THR A 195 -3.00 -28.19 4.58
C THR A 195 -2.04 -29.38 4.64
N ASP A 196 -0.92 -29.31 3.93
CA ASP A 196 0.12 -30.34 3.89
C ASP A 196 1.00 -30.38 5.15
N GLY A 197 0.98 -29.31 5.95
CA GLY A 197 1.67 -29.26 7.24
C GLY A 197 3.14 -28.88 7.15
N ASP A 198 3.59 -28.35 6.00
CA ASP A 198 4.98 -27.94 5.79
C ASP A 198 5.43 -26.92 6.83
N ILE A 199 6.53 -27.22 7.53
CA ILE A 199 7.18 -26.31 8.47
C ILE A 199 8.35 -25.64 7.77
N ILE A 200 8.34 -24.31 7.77
CA ILE A 200 9.46 -23.49 7.27
C ILE A 200 10.09 -22.69 8.41
N SER A 201 11.39 -22.41 8.30
CA SER A 201 12.05 -21.41 9.15
C SER A 201 11.75 -20.02 8.60
N VAL A 202 11.12 -19.17 9.41
CA VAL A 202 10.68 -17.82 9.03
C VAL A 202 11.56 -16.77 9.69
N ASN A 203 12.03 -15.80 8.91
CA ASN A 203 12.70 -14.61 9.44
C ASN A 203 11.67 -13.66 10.08
N ARG A 204 11.94 -13.24 11.32
CA ARG A 204 11.11 -12.27 12.04
C ARG A 204 11.93 -11.06 12.43
N ALA A 205 11.58 -9.92 11.84
CA ALA A 205 12.17 -8.62 12.12
C ALA A 205 11.57 -8.03 13.40
N ARG A 206 12.42 -7.68 14.37
CA ARG A 206 12.03 -6.95 15.59
C ARG A 206 12.92 -5.73 15.73
N TYR A 207 12.37 -4.57 15.40
CA TYR A 207 13.09 -3.30 15.39
C TYR A 207 12.36 -2.24 16.19
N THR A 208 13.12 -1.38 16.85
CA THR A 208 12.64 -0.17 17.50
C THR A 208 13.10 1.03 16.67
N PHE A 209 12.18 1.95 16.43
CA PHE A 209 12.41 3.22 15.75
C PHE A 209 12.21 4.32 16.78
N GLU A 210 13.27 5.02 17.14
CA GLU A 210 13.24 6.19 18.03
C GLU A 210 13.38 7.44 17.17
N PHE A 211 12.32 8.24 17.12
CA PHE A 211 12.29 9.51 16.40
C PHE A 211 12.82 10.64 17.30
N GLU A 212 13.43 11.67 16.73
CA GLU A 212 14.00 12.86 17.44
C GLU A 212 13.03 13.53 18.44
N SER A 213 11.73 13.46 18.21
CA SER A 213 10.64 13.98 19.02
C SER A 213 10.39 13.13 20.27
N GLY A 214 11.10 12.03 20.44
CA GLY A 214 10.87 11.02 21.48
C GLY A 214 9.72 10.07 21.19
N LYS A 215 9.10 10.15 19.99
CA LYS A 215 8.07 9.17 19.58
C LYS A 215 8.74 7.85 19.22
N ILE A 216 8.06 6.74 19.50
CA ILE A 216 8.65 5.39 19.36
C ILE A 216 7.74 4.48 18.54
N ALA A 217 8.29 3.72 17.60
CA ALA A 217 7.58 2.62 16.97
C ALA A 217 8.28 1.29 17.20
N PHE A 218 7.51 0.28 17.59
CA PHE A 218 7.96 -1.11 17.72
C PHE A 218 7.44 -1.91 16.53
N TYR A 219 8.37 -2.31 15.66
CA TYR A 219 8.08 -3.04 14.44
C TYR A 219 8.33 -4.54 14.64
N ASP A 220 7.34 -5.35 14.27
CA ASP A 220 7.38 -6.81 14.40
C ASP A 220 6.79 -7.53 13.19
N PHE A 221 7.64 -7.99 12.27
CA PHE A 221 7.16 -8.59 11.03
C PHE A 221 7.82 -9.92 10.71
N ALA A 222 7.01 -10.95 10.47
CA ALA A 222 7.45 -12.27 10.02
C ALA A 222 7.33 -12.40 8.49
N SER A 223 8.46 -12.54 7.79
CA SER A 223 8.46 -12.67 6.33
C SER A 223 7.63 -13.86 5.87
N ASP A 224 7.03 -13.76 4.68
CA ASP A 224 6.32 -14.84 3.97
C ASP A 224 4.99 -15.31 4.60
N VAL A 225 4.87 -15.33 5.93
CA VAL A 225 3.71 -15.87 6.64
C VAL A 225 2.82 -14.79 7.26
N GLN A 226 3.32 -13.59 7.58
CA GLN A 226 2.50 -12.58 8.28
C GLN A 226 1.26 -12.14 7.48
N TYR A 227 1.37 -12.08 6.15
CA TYR A 227 0.24 -11.76 5.28
C TYR A 227 -0.72 -12.92 5.02
N ARG A 228 -0.20 -14.14 5.07
CA ARG A 228 -0.82 -15.37 4.53
C ARG A 228 -0.65 -16.49 5.52
N SER A 229 -1.21 -16.29 6.70
CA SER A 229 -1.28 -17.32 7.73
C SER A 229 -2.66 -17.31 8.36
N LYS A 230 -3.23 -18.49 8.54
CA LYS A 230 -4.49 -18.72 9.28
C LYS A 230 -4.25 -18.89 10.78
N ILE A 231 -2.98 -18.94 11.20
CA ILE A 231 -2.55 -19.22 12.58
C ILE A 231 -1.68 -18.10 13.17
N ARG A 232 -1.52 -16.99 12.44
CA ARG A 232 -0.81 -15.79 12.92
C ARG A 232 -1.71 -14.58 12.77
N THR A 233 -2.01 -13.93 13.89
CA THR A 233 -2.70 -12.66 13.93
C THR A 233 -1.74 -11.51 13.66
N ARG A 234 -2.33 -10.40 13.23
CA ARG A 234 -1.66 -9.14 12.98
C ARG A 234 -2.21 -8.17 14.01
N HIS A 235 -1.32 -7.40 14.58
CA HIS A 235 -1.60 -6.49 15.68
C HIS A 235 -1.10 -5.09 15.36
N LEU A 236 -1.94 -4.11 15.67
CA LEU A 236 -1.61 -2.70 15.68
C LEU A 236 -2.12 -2.09 16.98
N ASN A 237 -1.21 -1.54 17.77
CA ASN A 237 -1.54 -0.75 18.95
C ASN A 237 -0.96 0.66 18.78
N ILE A 238 -1.77 1.70 19.00
CA ILE A 238 -1.38 3.12 18.88
C ILE A 238 -1.76 3.80 20.18
N GLN A 239 -0.81 4.46 20.85
CA GLN A 239 -1.03 5.00 22.19
C GLN A 239 -0.73 6.49 22.24
N GLY A 240 -1.68 7.23 22.81
CA GLY A 240 -1.54 8.65 23.12
C GLY A 240 -1.92 8.96 24.57
N ALA A 241 -1.70 10.21 24.97
CA ALA A 241 -1.88 10.64 26.36
C ALA A 241 -3.30 10.43 26.93
N ARG A 242 -4.32 10.30 26.08
CA ARG A 242 -5.74 10.17 26.47
C ARG A 242 -6.38 8.86 26.03
N GLY A 243 -5.61 7.91 25.51
CA GLY A 243 -6.17 6.65 25.06
C GLY A 243 -5.28 5.83 24.15
N GLU A 244 -5.85 4.75 23.64
CA GLU A 244 -5.21 3.89 22.66
C GLU A 244 -6.19 3.33 21.63
N ILE A 245 -5.67 2.97 20.47
CA ILE A 245 -6.31 2.05 19.53
C ILE A 245 -5.57 0.72 19.67
N ASP A 246 -6.30 -0.37 19.92
CA ASP A 246 -5.80 -1.74 19.96
C ASP A 246 -6.59 -2.59 18.98
N ASP A 247 -5.99 -2.82 17.80
CA ASP A 247 -6.60 -3.44 16.63
C ASP A 247 -7.91 -2.80 16.19
N LEU A 248 -9.05 -3.29 16.68
CA LEU A 248 -10.39 -2.78 16.39
C LEU A 248 -11.01 -2.01 17.55
N MET A 249 -10.41 -2.05 18.74
CA MET A 249 -10.90 -1.37 19.92
C MET A 249 -10.25 0.00 20.06
N VAL A 250 -11.03 0.97 20.53
CA VAL A 250 -10.58 2.31 20.89
C VAL A 250 -10.93 2.54 22.35
N ARG A 251 -9.91 2.76 23.17
CA ARG A 251 -10.05 3.19 24.56
C ARG A 251 -9.67 4.65 24.63
N SER A 252 -10.55 5.49 25.17
CA SER A 252 -10.32 6.93 25.21
C SER A 252 -10.97 7.58 26.43
N LEU A 253 -10.77 8.88 26.58
CA LEU A 253 -11.43 9.70 27.58
C LEU A 253 -12.41 10.66 26.92
N THR A 254 -13.62 10.78 27.48
CA THR A 254 -14.55 11.88 27.17
C THR A 254 -13.93 13.24 27.52
N SER A 255 -14.58 14.34 27.15
CA SER A 255 -14.12 15.71 27.50
C SER A 255 -14.04 15.97 29.00
N ASP A 256 -14.85 15.29 29.82
CA ASP A 256 -14.87 15.32 31.28
C ASP A 256 -14.06 14.17 31.93
N ASN A 257 -13.24 13.46 31.15
CA ASN A 257 -12.32 12.40 31.58
C ASN A 257 -12.98 11.11 32.11
N HIS A 258 -14.19 10.78 31.66
CA HIS A 258 -14.74 9.44 31.83
C HIS A 258 -14.12 8.46 30.81
N PRO A 259 -13.70 7.26 31.24
CA PRO A 259 -13.16 6.26 30.33
C PRO A 259 -14.26 5.68 29.45
N LEU A 260 -13.98 5.60 28.16
CA LEU A 260 -14.86 5.06 27.13
C LEU A 260 -14.15 3.94 26.37
N VAL A 261 -14.88 2.86 26.08
CA VAL A 261 -14.42 1.79 25.20
C VAL A 261 -15.40 1.66 24.05
N GLN A 262 -14.89 1.73 22.83
CA GLN A 262 -15.65 1.56 21.60
C GLN A 262 -14.92 0.58 20.68
N THR A 263 -15.65 0.02 19.72
CA THR A 263 -15.08 -0.85 18.68
C THR A 263 -15.42 -0.23 17.32
N PHE A 264 -14.50 -0.32 16.37
CA PHE A 264 -14.80 0.06 14.99
C PHE A 264 -15.89 -0.87 14.42
N GLU A 265 -16.98 -0.26 13.95
CA GLU A 265 -18.09 -0.98 13.31
C GLU A 265 -17.92 -0.91 11.80
N ILE A 266 -17.69 -2.06 11.17
CA ILE A 266 -17.44 -2.18 9.74
C ILE A 266 -18.75 -2.57 9.05
N THR A 267 -19.18 -1.75 8.10
CA THR A 267 -20.28 -2.08 7.19
C THR A 267 -19.69 -2.47 5.84
N GLU A 268 -20.14 -3.60 5.28
CA GLU A 268 -19.73 -4.09 3.96
C GLU A 268 -20.83 -3.87 2.94
N ASP A 269 -20.45 -3.56 1.71
CA ASP A 269 -21.38 -3.57 0.57
C ASP A 269 -21.60 -5.02 0.12
N ILE A 270 -22.85 -5.48 0.13
CA ILE A 270 -23.18 -6.89 -0.16
C ILE A 270 -22.89 -7.32 -1.61
N ASN A 271 -22.82 -6.37 -2.54
CA ASN A 271 -22.61 -6.67 -3.96
C ASN A 271 -21.12 -6.84 -4.29
N THR A 272 -20.27 -6.06 -3.62
CA THR A 272 -18.83 -6.01 -3.87
C THR A 272 -18.02 -6.71 -2.78
N LEU A 273 -18.62 -6.99 -1.62
CA LEU A 273 -17.95 -7.43 -0.38
C LEU A 273 -16.81 -6.49 0.05
N SER A 274 -16.86 -5.25 -0.40
CA SER A 274 -15.91 -4.22 0.00
C SER A 274 -16.40 -3.51 1.26
N THR A 275 -15.48 -2.96 2.05
CA THR A 275 -15.86 -2.05 3.14
C THR A 275 -16.63 -0.87 2.54
N TYR A 276 -17.88 -0.69 2.96
CA TYR A 276 -18.73 0.45 2.61
C TYR A 276 -18.46 1.63 3.54
N SER A 277 -18.50 1.39 4.85
CA SER A 277 -18.23 2.42 5.86
C SER A 277 -17.59 1.83 7.11
N ILE A 278 -16.92 2.68 7.89
CA ILE A 278 -16.41 2.34 9.22
C ILE A 278 -16.85 3.43 10.19
N ASN A 279 -17.53 3.03 11.26
CA ASN A 279 -18.02 3.92 12.31
C ASN A 279 -17.31 3.66 13.64
N LEU A 280 -17.33 4.65 14.53
CA LEU A 280 -16.93 4.52 15.93
C LEU A 280 -18.02 5.16 16.80
N GLY A 281 -18.89 4.33 17.38
CA GLY A 281 -20.15 4.82 17.93
C GLY A 281 -21.00 5.49 16.84
N ASN A 282 -21.51 6.69 17.10
CA ASN A 282 -22.40 7.39 16.17
C ASN A 282 -21.65 8.18 15.07
N GLU A 283 -20.33 8.05 14.98
CA GLU A 283 -19.52 8.81 14.04
C GLU A 283 -18.98 7.95 12.89
N CYS A 284 -19.27 8.35 11.66
CA CYS A 284 -18.68 7.76 10.46
C CYS A 284 -17.27 8.31 10.22
N LEU A 285 -16.28 7.42 10.27
CA LEU A 285 -14.86 7.77 10.12
C LEU A 285 -14.32 7.48 8.72
N TYR A 286 -14.98 6.63 7.96
CA TYR A 286 -14.64 6.32 6.58
C TYR A 286 -15.90 5.91 5.81
N THR A 287 -16.02 6.41 4.58
CA THR A 287 -16.98 5.94 3.59
C THR A 287 -16.22 5.64 2.31
N ASN A 288 -16.46 4.48 1.70
CA ASN A 288 -15.82 4.09 0.46
C ASN A 288 -16.32 4.98 -0.69
N PRO A 289 -15.46 5.79 -1.32
CA PRO A 289 -15.88 6.68 -2.41
C PRO A 289 -16.19 5.93 -3.71
N LEU A 290 -15.82 4.64 -3.79
CA LEU A 290 -15.91 3.81 -4.99
C LEU A 290 -16.71 2.52 -4.71
N TYR A 291 -17.67 2.54 -3.78
CA TYR A 291 -18.48 1.35 -3.44
C TYR A 291 -19.25 0.76 -4.63
N TYR A 292 -19.50 1.56 -5.67
CA TYR A 292 -20.15 1.14 -6.91
C TYR A 292 -19.20 0.43 -7.90
N ALA A 293 -17.88 0.54 -7.71
CA ALA A 293 -16.90 -0.03 -8.61
C ALA A 293 -16.77 -1.54 -8.37
N ARG A 294 -17.25 -2.35 -9.32
CA ARG A 294 -17.11 -3.81 -9.27
C ARG A 294 -15.74 -4.22 -9.78
N SER A 295 -14.90 -4.82 -8.94
CA SER A 295 -13.78 -5.65 -9.41
C SER A 295 -14.20 -7.11 -9.39
N GLU A 296 -14.15 -7.81 -10.52
CA GLU A 296 -14.68 -9.18 -10.68
C GLU A 296 -13.92 -10.29 -9.93
N GLU A 297 -12.92 -10.01 -9.09
CA GLU A 297 -12.17 -11.05 -8.38
C GLU A 297 -12.20 -10.89 -6.85
N ARG A 298 -12.76 -11.93 -6.21
CA ARG A 298 -12.61 -12.26 -4.79
C ARG A 298 -11.13 -12.54 -4.48
N ARG A 299 -10.67 -12.11 -3.30
CA ARG A 299 -9.45 -12.65 -2.66
C ARG A 299 -9.74 -13.99 -2.01
#